data_AF-A0A146LZH2-F1
#
_entry.id   AF-A0A146LZH2-F1
#
_cell.length_a   1.000
_cell.length_b   1.000
_cell.length_c   1.000
_cell.angle_alpha   90.00
_cell.angle_beta   90.00
_cell.angle_gamma   90.00
#
_symmetry.space_group_name_H-M   'P 1'
#
loop_
_entity.id
_entity.type
_entity.pdbx_description
1 polymer ?
#
loop_
_entity_poly.entity_id
_entity_poly.type
_entity_poly.pdbx_seq_one_letter_code
_entity_poly.pdbx_strand_id
1 'polypeptide(L)'
;RPLLLTLNQLFSYELDFCGSFAQLPPMLIAVIYVGQGQEDKISILSNSGGSQSYEEFIAGLAWEVELETHVGFMGGLQRNKMTGVTAPYYATSFTEVIFHVSTRMPSSNPEALLQKTRHLGNDEVHIVWSEHSREYRRGIIPTDFCDVLIVIYPLPHKLYRIQVSRKPDVPYFGPLYNEAVIGHKELPGLVRATALSASRAMRSMLPFHQQYYEERGRCIETVIKNHKKSCTFEEFTSNIFSPVQASQYQTTSYQKLPGSYQYSNIDDGCASSTGSTSSNTLVTLLDSQKLLNASHSGEESGSWTGEEQLPSHPGISPRPMKKSTAKSGNRPKNPLLTPPESPTSRRSK
;
A
#
# COMPACT_ATOMS: atom_id res chain seq x y z
N ARG A 1 31.52 3.25 11.71
CA ARG A 1 32.63 2.48 11.12
C ARG A 1 32.14 1.84 9.84
N PRO A 2 32.88 1.89 8.73
CA PRO A 2 32.50 1.17 7.52
C PRO A 2 32.44 -0.34 7.79
N LEU A 3 31.51 -1.04 7.13
CA LEU A 3 31.28 -2.46 7.27
C LEU A 3 31.54 -3.14 5.93
N LEU A 4 32.30 -4.23 5.94
CA LEU A 4 32.48 -5.07 4.77
C LEU A 4 31.37 -6.12 4.74
N LEU A 5 30.54 -6.09 3.70
CA LEU A 5 29.45 -7.04 3.50
C LEU A 5 29.82 -8.03 2.39
N THR A 6 29.36 -9.27 2.53
CA THR A 6 29.48 -10.29 1.50
C THR A 6 28.41 -10.06 0.45
N LEU A 7 28.84 -9.73 -0.77
CA LEU A 7 27.93 -9.62 -1.92
C LEU A 7 27.67 -11.02 -2.46
N ASN A 8 26.43 -11.46 -2.35
CA ASN A 8 25.90 -12.67 -2.99
C ASN A 8 24.44 -12.42 -3.40
N GLN A 9 23.83 -13.35 -4.12
CA GLN A 9 22.44 -13.20 -4.57
C GLN A 9 21.48 -13.00 -3.38
N LEU A 10 21.68 -13.72 -2.28
CA LEU A 10 20.85 -13.60 -1.07
C LEU A 10 20.93 -12.20 -0.45
N PHE A 11 22.10 -11.57 -0.40
CA PHE A 11 22.28 -10.20 0.04
C PHE A 11 21.46 -9.24 -0.81
N SER A 12 21.52 -9.36 -2.13
CA SER A 12 20.73 -8.53 -3.04
C SER A 12 19.23 -8.71 -2.81
N TYR A 13 18.77 -9.97 -2.70
CA TYR A 13 17.35 -10.27 -2.41
C TYR A 13 16.88 -9.69 -1.07
N GLU A 14 17.66 -9.85 0.01
CA GLU A 14 17.29 -9.32 1.33
C GLU A 14 17.36 -7.79 1.36
N LEU A 15 18.31 -7.17 0.67
CA LEU A 15 18.40 -5.72 0.57
C LEU A 15 17.23 -5.12 -0.22
N ASP A 16 16.85 -5.75 -1.34
CA ASP A 16 15.68 -5.39 -2.13
C ASP A 16 14.39 -5.57 -1.31
N PHE A 17 14.30 -6.65 -0.53
CA PHE A 17 13.22 -6.86 0.42
C PHE A 17 13.18 -5.75 1.49
N CYS A 18 14.32 -5.34 2.05
CA CYS A 18 14.37 -4.19 2.95
C CYS A 18 13.93 -2.88 2.27
N GLY A 19 14.25 -2.72 0.99
CA GLY A 19 13.78 -1.62 0.15
C GLY A 19 12.26 -1.57 0.02
N SER A 20 11.59 -2.73 0.02
CA SER A 20 10.13 -2.79 -0.08
C SER A 20 9.39 -2.23 1.15
N PHE A 21 10.00 -2.28 2.35
CA PHE A 21 9.45 -1.63 3.55
C PHE A 21 9.57 -0.10 3.53
N ALA A 22 10.25 0.49 2.55
CA ALA A 22 10.43 1.94 2.47
C ALA A 22 9.15 2.71 2.12
N GLN A 23 8.12 2.04 1.64
CA GLN A 23 6.88 2.67 1.20
C GLN A 23 5.78 2.43 2.24
N LEU A 24 5.21 3.52 2.77
CA LEU A 24 3.93 3.44 3.45
C LEU A 24 2.92 2.80 2.48
N PRO A 25 2.02 1.91 2.96
CA PRO A 25 1.01 1.34 2.10
C PRO A 25 0.25 2.46 1.38
N PRO A 26 0.03 2.34 0.07
CA PRO A 26 -0.68 3.36 -0.67
C PRO A 26 -2.11 3.49 -0.14
N MET A 27 -2.67 4.68 -0.30
CA MET A 27 -3.96 5.06 0.29
C MET A 27 -5.05 5.12 -0.77
N LEU A 28 -6.26 4.78 -0.36
CA LEU A 28 -7.48 4.94 -1.14
C LEU A 28 -8.41 5.91 -0.43
N ILE A 29 -8.93 6.88 -1.17
CA ILE A 29 -9.81 7.92 -0.64
C ILE A 29 -10.94 8.15 -1.63
N ALA A 30 -12.17 8.01 -1.17
CA ALA A 30 -13.35 8.27 -1.99
C ALA A 30 -13.59 9.78 -2.07
N VAL A 31 -13.97 10.27 -3.26
CA VAL A 31 -14.47 11.64 -3.45
C VAL A 31 -15.83 11.57 -4.13
N ILE A 32 -16.84 12.12 -3.48
CA ILE A 32 -18.24 12.00 -3.90
C ILE A 32 -18.83 13.39 -4.12
N TYR A 33 -19.44 13.60 -5.27
CA TYR A 33 -20.15 14.84 -5.60
C TYR A 33 -21.66 14.71 -5.37
N VAL A 34 -22.23 15.61 -4.57
CA VAL A 34 -23.67 15.73 -4.28
C VAL A 34 -24.16 17.07 -4.80
N GLY A 35 -24.94 17.02 -5.88
CA GLY A 35 -25.55 18.19 -6.49
C GLY A 35 -26.78 18.70 -5.72
N GLN A 36 -27.22 19.91 -6.10
CA GLN A 36 -28.41 20.52 -5.50
C GLN A 36 -29.64 19.62 -5.65
N GLY A 37 -30.41 19.49 -4.58
CA GLY A 37 -31.63 18.66 -4.54
C GLY A 37 -31.41 17.13 -4.50
N GLN A 38 -30.19 16.61 -4.63
CA GLN A 38 -29.94 15.18 -4.61
C GLN A 38 -29.95 14.62 -3.17
N GLU A 39 -30.82 13.64 -2.92
CA GLU A 39 -30.97 13.01 -1.59
C GLU A 39 -30.88 11.48 -1.60
N ASP A 40 -30.75 10.87 -2.78
CA ASP A 40 -30.69 9.41 -2.95
C ASP A 40 -29.36 8.96 -3.56
N LYS A 41 -28.96 7.73 -3.23
CA LYS A 41 -27.70 7.12 -3.66
C LYS A 41 -27.55 7.11 -5.19
N ILE A 42 -28.62 6.78 -5.91
CA ILE A 42 -28.55 6.53 -7.35
C ILE A 42 -28.30 7.84 -8.08
N SER A 43 -29.04 8.91 -7.77
CA SER A 43 -28.84 10.23 -8.39
C SER A 43 -27.43 10.76 -8.15
N ILE A 44 -26.92 10.66 -6.91
CA ILE A 44 -25.57 11.09 -6.53
C ILE A 44 -24.49 10.32 -7.30
N LEU A 45 -24.58 8.99 -7.32
CA LEU A 45 -23.57 8.15 -7.97
C LEU A 45 -23.69 8.10 -9.50
N SER A 46 -24.80 8.62 -10.05
CA SER A 46 -25.00 8.76 -11.50
C SER A 46 -24.38 10.02 -12.09
N ASN A 47 -23.92 10.96 -11.25
CA ASN A 47 -23.21 12.16 -11.70
C ASN A 47 -21.95 11.79 -12.51
N SER A 48 -21.83 12.34 -13.72
CA SER A 48 -20.65 12.21 -14.61
C SER A 48 -19.71 13.42 -14.55
N GLY A 49 -20.10 14.48 -13.82
CA GLY A 49 -19.34 15.70 -13.61
C GLY A 49 -19.92 16.47 -12.44
N GLY A 50 -19.23 17.52 -12.01
CA GLY A 50 -19.73 18.45 -10.99
C GLY A 50 -19.70 19.90 -11.45
N SER A 51 -19.84 20.82 -10.50
CA SER A 51 -19.71 22.24 -10.77
C SER A 51 -18.27 22.65 -11.09
N GLN A 52 -18.10 23.88 -11.58
CA GLN A 52 -16.77 24.45 -11.80
C GLN A 52 -15.93 24.46 -10.51
N SER A 53 -16.49 24.87 -9.37
CA SER A 53 -15.74 24.91 -8.11
C SER A 53 -15.36 23.51 -7.61
N TYR A 54 -16.18 22.51 -7.87
CA TYR A 54 -15.84 21.11 -7.60
C TYR A 54 -14.66 20.66 -8.46
N GLU A 55 -14.69 20.92 -9.77
CA GLU A 55 -13.60 20.54 -10.69
C GLU A 55 -12.29 21.29 -10.38
N GLU A 56 -12.36 22.57 -10.00
CA GLU A 56 -11.22 23.36 -9.49
C GLU A 56 -10.63 22.72 -8.21
N PHE A 57 -11.49 22.26 -7.30
CA PHE A 57 -11.06 21.55 -6.10
C PHE A 57 -10.35 20.23 -6.43
N ILE A 58 -10.92 19.40 -7.33
CA ILE A 58 -10.29 18.14 -7.76
C ILE A 58 -8.92 18.39 -8.38
N ALA A 59 -8.80 19.40 -9.25
CA ALA A 59 -7.54 19.79 -9.87
C ALA A 59 -6.48 20.26 -8.86
N GLY A 60 -6.89 20.89 -7.75
CA GLY A 60 -5.99 21.24 -6.66
C GLY A 60 -5.70 20.07 -5.70
N LEU A 61 -6.56 19.05 -5.67
CA LEU A 61 -6.50 17.93 -4.75
C LEU A 61 -5.39 16.94 -5.17
N ALA A 62 -5.20 16.70 -6.46
CA ALA A 62 -4.22 15.76 -6.97
C ALA A 62 -3.99 15.96 -8.48
N TRP A 63 -2.96 15.31 -9.03
CA TRP A 63 -2.70 15.33 -10.46
C TRP A 63 -3.63 14.36 -11.18
N GLU A 64 -4.29 14.79 -12.24
CA GLU A 64 -5.07 13.89 -13.09
C GLU A 64 -4.11 12.95 -13.84
N VAL A 65 -4.31 11.64 -13.72
CA VAL A 65 -3.54 10.63 -14.46
C VAL A 65 -4.45 9.79 -15.35
N GLU A 66 -3.95 9.37 -16.51
CA GLU A 66 -4.64 8.44 -17.41
C GLU A 66 -4.40 7.00 -16.94
N LEU A 67 -5.48 6.27 -16.65
CA LEU A 67 -5.40 4.93 -16.07
C LEU A 67 -4.76 3.90 -17.03
N GLU A 68 -4.92 4.10 -18.34
CA GLU A 68 -4.35 3.20 -19.35
C GLU A 68 -2.82 3.16 -19.31
N THR A 69 -2.19 4.32 -19.10
CA THR A 69 -0.73 4.49 -19.14
C THR A 69 -0.09 4.66 -17.76
N HIS A 70 -0.89 4.77 -16.69
CA HIS A 70 -0.38 4.97 -15.34
C HIS A 70 0.45 3.79 -14.82
N VAL A 71 1.63 4.12 -14.30
CA VAL A 71 2.62 3.18 -13.78
C VAL A 71 2.66 3.11 -12.25
N GLY A 72 1.98 4.03 -11.56
CA GLY A 72 1.88 4.06 -10.11
C GLY A 72 0.77 3.16 -9.57
N PHE A 73 0.46 3.33 -8.29
CA PHE A 73 -0.59 2.59 -7.61
C PHE A 73 -1.98 2.82 -8.22
N MET A 74 -2.60 1.73 -8.68
CA MET A 74 -3.89 1.75 -9.36
C MET A 74 -5.11 1.63 -8.42
N GLY A 75 -4.93 1.26 -7.15
CA GLY A 75 -6.05 1.19 -6.20
C GLY A 75 -7.21 0.27 -6.54
N GLY A 76 -6.98 -0.72 -7.41
CA GLY A 76 -8.03 -1.59 -7.93
C GLY A 76 -8.76 -1.02 -9.17
N LEU A 77 -8.45 0.21 -9.59
CA LEU A 77 -8.87 0.73 -10.89
C LEU A 77 -8.18 -0.05 -12.03
N GLN A 78 -8.86 -0.15 -13.16
CA GLN A 78 -8.48 -0.97 -14.30
C GLN A 78 -8.05 -0.13 -15.50
N ARG A 79 -7.04 -0.60 -16.24
CA ARG A 79 -6.52 0.06 -17.45
C ARG A 79 -7.44 -0.04 -18.67
N ASN A 80 -8.43 -0.93 -18.62
CA ASN A 80 -9.36 -1.25 -19.71
C ASN A 80 -10.59 -0.33 -19.77
N LYS A 81 -10.56 0.82 -19.09
CA LYS A 81 -11.64 1.83 -19.05
C LYS A 81 -12.91 1.40 -18.29
N MET A 82 -12.96 0.20 -17.70
CA MET A 82 -14.13 -0.27 -16.95
C MET A 82 -14.38 0.52 -15.65
N THR A 83 -13.33 1.06 -15.04
CA THR A 83 -13.42 1.85 -13.80
C THR A 83 -13.19 3.34 -14.03
N GLY A 84 -13.21 3.79 -15.28
CA GLY A 84 -12.93 5.18 -15.68
C GLY A 84 -11.73 5.27 -16.62
N VAL A 85 -11.53 6.45 -17.20
CA VAL A 85 -10.38 6.73 -18.08
C VAL A 85 -9.25 7.38 -17.30
N THR A 86 -9.59 8.21 -16.31
CA THR A 86 -8.65 8.97 -15.49
C THR A 86 -8.98 8.85 -14.01
N ALA A 87 -8.01 9.16 -13.16
CA ALA A 87 -8.23 9.35 -11.73
C ALA A 87 -7.25 10.41 -11.19
N PRO A 88 -7.61 11.19 -10.16
CA PRO A 88 -6.63 12.01 -9.47
C PRO A 88 -5.70 11.14 -8.62
N TYR A 89 -4.42 11.44 -8.72
CA TYR A 89 -3.34 10.72 -8.06
C TYR A 89 -2.35 11.71 -7.44
N TYR A 90 -1.88 11.42 -6.23
CA TYR A 90 -0.88 12.22 -5.54
C TYR A 90 0.20 11.33 -4.93
N ALA A 91 1.45 11.74 -5.12
CA ALA A 91 2.60 11.01 -4.64
C ALA A 91 3.72 11.93 -4.16
N THR A 92 4.43 11.45 -3.14
CA THR A 92 5.69 11.97 -2.61
C THR A 92 6.59 10.77 -2.32
N SER A 93 7.83 11.00 -1.89
CA SER A 93 8.76 9.92 -1.52
C SER A 93 8.25 8.99 -0.40
N PHE A 94 7.24 9.39 0.37
CA PHE A 94 6.71 8.61 1.50
C PHE A 94 5.19 8.44 1.49
N THR A 95 4.51 8.93 0.45
CA THR A 95 3.03 8.91 0.39
C THR A 95 2.64 8.65 -1.03
N GLU A 96 1.73 7.71 -1.22
CA GLU A 96 1.09 7.46 -2.49
C GLU A 96 -0.41 7.31 -2.23
N VAL A 97 -1.23 8.01 -3.01
CA VAL A 97 -2.69 7.99 -2.88
C VAL A 97 -3.33 8.10 -4.26
N ILE A 98 -4.35 7.29 -4.48
CA ILE A 98 -5.27 7.44 -5.61
C ILE A 98 -6.67 7.74 -5.07
N PHE A 99 -7.35 8.68 -5.72
CA PHE A 99 -8.68 9.12 -5.33
C PHE A 99 -9.72 8.43 -6.19
N HIS A 100 -10.62 7.67 -5.56
CA HIS A 100 -11.81 7.15 -6.22
C HIS A 100 -12.84 8.27 -6.35
N VAL A 101 -12.81 8.99 -7.48
CA VAL A 101 -13.72 10.11 -7.73
C VAL A 101 -14.99 9.61 -8.41
N SER A 102 -16.15 9.78 -7.77
CA SER A 102 -17.43 9.26 -8.25
C SER A 102 -17.78 9.74 -9.66
N THR A 103 -17.39 10.95 -10.03
CA THR A 103 -17.63 11.56 -11.35
C THR A 103 -16.66 11.08 -12.44
N ARG A 104 -15.53 10.45 -12.08
CA ARG A 104 -14.58 9.86 -13.05
C ARG A 104 -14.86 8.38 -13.33
N MET A 105 -15.73 7.76 -12.53
CA MET A 105 -16.10 6.36 -12.66
C MET A 105 -17.38 6.20 -13.50
N PRO A 106 -17.50 5.15 -14.33
CA PRO A 106 -18.71 4.90 -15.13
C PRO A 106 -19.94 4.56 -14.28
N SER A 107 -21.12 4.98 -14.74
CA SER A 107 -22.43 4.67 -14.14
C SER A 107 -23.53 4.42 -15.18
N SER A 108 -23.15 4.09 -16.42
CA SER A 108 -24.07 3.93 -17.55
C SER A 108 -25.01 2.73 -17.44
N ASN A 109 -24.63 1.71 -16.66
CA ASN A 109 -25.43 0.51 -16.44
C ASN A 109 -25.35 0.05 -14.97
N PRO A 110 -26.23 -0.87 -14.53
CA PRO A 110 -26.27 -1.33 -13.14
C PRO A 110 -24.98 -1.97 -12.64
N GLU A 111 -24.27 -2.70 -13.50
CA GLU A 111 -23.00 -3.34 -13.14
C GLU A 111 -21.90 -2.29 -12.91
N ALA A 112 -21.77 -1.31 -13.81
CA ALA A 112 -20.85 -0.19 -13.65
C ALA A 112 -21.13 0.61 -12.37
N LEU A 113 -22.40 0.86 -12.07
CA LEU A 113 -22.81 1.53 -10.83
C LEU A 113 -22.49 0.71 -9.58
N LEU A 114 -22.63 -0.63 -9.65
CA LEU A 114 -22.24 -1.54 -8.58
C LEU A 114 -20.72 -1.53 -8.35
N GLN A 115 -19.92 -1.56 -9.42
CA GLN A 115 -18.47 -1.45 -9.33
C GLN A 115 -18.05 -0.10 -8.73
N LYS A 116 -18.62 1.02 -9.21
CA LYS A 116 -18.44 2.36 -8.62
C LYS A 116 -18.76 2.34 -7.12
N THR A 117 -19.89 1.75 -6.73
CA THR A 117 -20.27 1.61 -5.32
C THR A 117 -19.25 0.79 -4.53
N ARG A 118 -18.71 -0.30 -5.08
CA ARG A 118 -17.71 -1.14 -4.41
C ARG A 118 -16.42 -0.38 -4.14
N HIS A 119 -15.89 0.34 -5.12
CA HIS A 119 -14.66 1.12 -4.94
C HIS A 119 -14.88 2.20 -3.88
N LEU A 120 -15.88 3.07 -4.06
CA LEU A 120 -16.17 4.14 -3.12
C LEU A 120 -16.50 3.60 -1.72
N GLY A 121 -17.33 2.56 -1.65
CA GLY A 121 -17.83 2.01 -0.40
C GLY A 121 -16.79 1.26 0.40
N ASN A 122 -15.67 0.85 -0.18
CA ASN A 122 -14.59 0.15 0.53
C ASN A 122 -13.51 1.11 1.05
N ASP A 123 -13.59 2.40 0.75
CA ASP A 123 -12.59 3.37 1.19
C ASP A 123 -12.85 3.80 2.64
N GLU A 124 -11.79 3.89 3.44
CA GLU A 124 -11.90 4.24 4.86
C GLU A 124 -12.13 5.74 5.08
N VAL A 125 -11.69 6.57 4.13
CA VAL A 125 -11.87 8.03 4.16
C VAL A 125 -12.74 8.45 2.98
N HIS A 126 -13.83 9.14 3.26
CA HIS A 126 -14.68 9.75 2.24
C HIS A 126 -14.57 11.27 2.31
N ILE A 127 -14.34 11.90 1.17
CA ILE A 127 -14.51 13.33 0.94
C ILE A 127 -15.82 13.51 0.19
N VAL A 128 -16.73 14.32 0.70
CA VAL A 128 -18.01 14.62 0.06
C VAL A 128 -18.05 16.10 -0.27
N TRP A 129 -18.17 16.44 -1.55
CA TRP A 129 -18.53 17.78 -1.99
C TRP A 129 -20.04 17.89 -2.05
N SER A 130 -20.65 18.78 -1.27
CA SER A 130 -22.10 18.93 -1.24
C SER A 130 -22.51 20.36 -1.57
N GLU A 131 -23.21 20.50 -2.69
CA GLU A 131 -23.90 21.74 -3.08
C GLU A 131 -25.36 21.73 -2.63
N HIS A 132 -25.77 20.64 -1.98
CA HIS A 132 -27.10 20.49 -1.45
C HIS A 132 -27.33 21.43 -0.26
N SER A 133 -28.50 22.05 -0.21
CA SER A 133 -28.86 22.99 0.87
C SER A 133 -28.93 22.39 2.29
N ARG A 134 -28.99 21.06 2.41
CA ARG A 134 -29.10 20.35 3.69
C ARG A 134 -27.81 19.63 4.03
N GLU A 135 -27.65 19.36 5.32
CA GLU A 135 -26.54 18.53 5.82
C GLU A 135 -26.53 17.15 5.16
N TYR A 136 -25.33 16.75 4.71
CA TYR A 136 -25.08 15.44 4.16
C TYR A 136 -25.34 14.36 5.21
N ARG A 137 -26.18 13.39 4.85
CA ARG A 137 -26.49 12.26 5.72
C ARG A 137 -25.58 11.10 5.35
N ARG A 138 -24.77 10.65 6.30
CA ARG A 138 -23.88 9.48 6.16
C ARG A 138 -24.60 8.20 5.69
N GLY A 139 -25.89 8.06 5.98
CA GLY A 139 -26.71 6.92 5.54
C GLY A 139 -27.07 6.90 4.05
N ILE A 140 -26.80 7.96 3.29
CA ILE A 140 -27.13 8.02 1.85
C ILE A 140 -26.31 6.99 1.06
N ILE A 141 -25.01 6.89 1.34
CA ILE A 141 -24.14 5.83 0.82
C ILE A 141 -23.77 4.94 2.00
N PRO A 142 -24.60 3.92 2.30
CA PRO A 142 -24.35 3.05 3.45
C PRO A 142 -23.08 2.23 3.22
N THR A 143 -22.13 2.34 4.15
CA THR A 143 -20.93 1.52 4.22
C THR A 143 -20.45 1.39 5.66
N ASP A 144 -19.92 0.21 5.98
CA ASP A 144 -19.25 -0.07 7.24
C ASP A 144 -17.79 0.40 7.24
N PHE A 145 -17.21 0.71 6.08
CA PHE A 145 -15.78 1.01 5.93
C PHE A 145 -15.42 2.48 6.11
N CYS A 146 -16.33 3.43 5.82
CA CYS A 146 -16.07 4.87 5.89
C CYS A 146 -15.79 5.36 7.32
N ASP A 147 -14.65 5.05 7.91
CA ASP A 147 -14.30 5.42 9.29
C ASP A 147 -14.17 6.93 9.50
N VAL A 148 -13.82 7.68 8.44
CA VAL A 148 -13.72 9.14 8.43
C VAL A 148 -14.49 9.73 7.24
N LEU A 149 -15.25 10.79 7.51
CA LEU A 149 -16.04 11.52 6.53
C LEU A 149 -15.76 13.02 6.65
N ILE A 150 -15.27 13.61 5.56
CA ILE A 150 -14.98 15.04 5.40
C ILE A 150 -15.99 15.59 4.40
N VAL A 151 -16.91 16.44 4.83
CA VAL A 151 -17.91 17.07 3.96
C VAL A 151 -17.54 18.53 3.72
N ILE A 152 -17.57 18.94 2.46
CA ILE A 152 -17.23 20.29 1.99
C ILE A 152 -18.53 20.93 1.48
N TYR A 153 -18.91 22.06 2.07
CA TYR A 153 -20.04 22.87 1.65
C TYR A 153 -19.53 24.21 1.10
N PRO A 154 -19.71 24.49 -0.20
CA PRO A 154 -19.41 25.79 -0.77
C PRO A 154 -20.27 26.89 -0.13
N LEU A 155 -19.63 28.01 0.19
CA LEU A 155 -20.26 29.24 0.68
C LEU A 155 -20.03 30.38 -0.33
N PRO A 156 -20.77 31.50 -0.20
CA PRO A 156 -20.50 32.70 -0.98
C PRO A 156 -19.04 33.18 -0.85
N HIS A 157 -18.55 33.90 -1.86
CA HIS A 157 -17.21 34.51 -1.88
C HIS A 157 -16.04 33.52 -1.79
N LYS A 158 -16.19 32.32 -2.38
CA LYS A 158 -15.12 31.31 -2.46
C LYS A 158 -14.61 30.85 -1.08
N LEU A 159 -15.52 30.80 -0.11
CA LEU A 159 -15.31 30.18 1.20
C LEU A 159 -15.97 28.81 1.23
N TYR A 160 -15.50 27.93 2.11
CA TYR A 160 -16.01 26.58 2.24
C TYR A 160 -16.10 26.20 3.71
N ARG A 161 -17.26 25.68 4.11
CA ARG A 161 -17.45 25.10 5.44
C ARG A 161 -17.15 23.63 5.38
N ILE A 162 -16.36 23.16 6.33
CA ILE A 162 -15.91 21.78 6.42
C ILE A 162 -16.55 21.13 7.65
N GLN A 163 -17.21 20.00 7.43
CA GLN A 163 -17.68 19.13 8.49
C GLN A 163 -16.77 17.90 8.53
N VAL A 164 -16.26 17.56 9.71
CA VAL A 164 -15.40 16.38 9.89
C VAL A 164 -16.05 15.47 10.90
N SER A 165 -16.39 14.26 10.47
CA SER A 165 -16.92 13.22 11.33
C SER A 165 -16.04 11.98 11.26
N ARG A 166 -15.88 11.29 12.39
CA ARG A 166 -15.07 10.08 12.52
C ARG A 166 -15.80 9.08 13.40
N LYS A 167 -15.52 7.80 13.25
CA LYS A 167 -15.91 6.81 14.25
C LYS A 167 -15.22 7.12 15.60
N PRO A 168 -15.85 6.77 16.74
CA PRO A 168 -15.32 7.09 18.07
C PRO A 168 -13.89 6.58 18.30
N ASP A 169 -13.58 5.40 17.77
CA ASP A 169 -12.30 4.72 17.97
C ASP A 169 -11.14 5.37 17.21
N VAL A 170 -11.43 6.13 16.15
CA VAL A 170 -10.39 6.79 15.34
C VAL A 170 -9.79 7.95 16.13
N PRO A 171 -8.46 8.05 16.31
CA PRO A 171 -7.82 9.19 16.97
C PRO A 171 -8.13 10.52 16.28
N TYR A 172 -7.81 11.63 16.94
CA TYR A 172 -7.78 12.92 16.26
C TYR A 172 -6.63 12.96 15.23
N PHE A 173 -6.86 13.63 14.11
CA PHE A 173 -5.93 13.69 12.99
C PHE A 173 -6.10 15.00 12.23
N GLY A 174 -5.06 15.36 11.48
CA GLY A 174 -5.12 16.38 10.43
C GLY A 174 -5.30 17.82 10.94
N PRO A 175 -5.14 18.80 10.03
CA PRO A 175 -5.29 20.21 10.37
C PRO A 175 -6.74 20.71 10.40
N LEU A 176 -7.69 20.04 9.71
CA LEU A 176 -9.09 20.46 9.68
C LEU A 176 -9.88 19.86 10.85
N TYR A 177 -10.79 20.66 11.39
CA TYR A 177 -11.71 20.30 12.46
C TYR A 177 -13.16 20.59 12.04
N ASN A 178 -14.13 20.11 12.82
CA ASN A 178 -15.54 20.26 12.51
C ASN A 178 -15.97 21.74 12.53
N GLU A 179 -16.75 22.16 11.52
CA GLU A 179 -17.16 23.55 11.25
C GLU A 179 -16.02 24.51 10.86
N ALA A 180 -14.87 24.01 10.42
CA ALA A 180 -13.81 24.89 9.91
C ALA A 180 -14.29 25.63 8.65
N VAL A 181 -13.97 26.92 8.54
CA VAL A 181 -14.21 27.72 7.32
C VAL A 181 -12.86 28.03 6.68
N ILE A 182 -12.71 27.67 5.41
CA ILE A 182 -11.45 27.79 4.68
C ILE A 182 -11.62 28.49 3.33
N GLY A 183 -10.56 29.17 2.92
CA GLY A 183 -10.49 29.82 1.61
C GLY A 183 -10.25 28.81 0.49
N HIS A 184 -10.64 29.21 -0.71
CA HIS A 184 -10.47 28.41 -1.93
C HIS A 184 -9.04 27.95 -2.20
N LYS A 185 -8.04 28.81 -1.95
CA LYS A 185 -6.64 28.51 -2.28
C LYS A 185 -6.08 27.40 -1.39
N GLU A 186 -6.48 27.39 -0.13
CA GLU A 186 -5.98 26.47 0.89
C GLU A 186 -6.78 25.15 0.94
N LEU A 187 -8.03 25.18 0.45
CA LEU A 187 -8.98 24.08 0.52
C LEU A 187 -8.40 22.73 0.04
N PRO A 188 -7.87 22.58 -1.18
CA PRO A 188 -7.44 21.27 -1.65
C PRO A 188 -6.26 20.70 -0.85
N GLY A 189 -5.32 21.56 -0.48
CA GLY A 189 -4.15 21.18 0.31
C GLY A 189 -4.51 20.73 1.73
N LEU A 190 -5.38 21.48 2.41
CA LEU A 190 -5.82 21.15 3.78
C LEU A 190 -6.70 19.90 3.81
N VAL A 191 -7.59 19.72 2.84
CA VAL A 191 -8.41 18.50 2.73
C VAL A 191 -7.53 17.29 2.46
N ARG A 192 -6.59 17.37 1.50
CA ARG A 192 -5.61 16.30 1.25
C ARG A 192 -4.81 15.96 2.50
N ALA A 193 -4.23 16.96 3.17
CA ALA A 193 -3.45 16.75 4.39
C ALA A 193 -4.27 16.09 5.51
N THR A 194 -5.54 16.49 5.67
CA THR A 194 -6.46 15.91 6.65
C THR A 194 -6.79 14.46 6.32
N ALA A 195 -7.12 14.17 5.06
CA ALA A 195 -7.49 12.83 4.61
C ALA A 195 -6.30 11.84 4.68
N LEU A 196 -5.08 12.28 4.33
CA LEU A 196 -3.86 11.50 4.51
C LEU A 196 -3.56 11.24 6.00
N SER A 197 -3.76 12.25 6.86
CA SER A 197 -3.58 12.10 8.30
C SER A 197 -4.60 11.14 8.91
N ALA A 198 -5.86 11.18 8.45
CA ALA A 198 -6.89 10.23 8.84
C ALA A 198 -6.48 8.78 8.53
N SER A 199 -6.06 8.52 7.28
CA SER A 199 -5.60 7.19 6.87
C SER A 199 -4.40 6.70 7.69
N ARG A 200 -3.48 7.59 8.07
CA ARG A 200 -2.36 7.25 8.97
C ARG A 200 -2.83 6.96 10.39
N ALA A 201 -3.75 7.76 10.93
CA ALA A 201 -4.30 7.55 12.27
C ALA A 201 -5.02 6.19 12.38
N MET A 202 -5.85 5.83 11.39
CA MET A 202 -6.53 4.54 11.36
C MET A 202 -5.55 3.37 11.29
N ARG A 203 -4.50 3.48 10.47
CA ARG A 203 -3.44 2.46 10.40
C ARG A 203 -2.67 2.30 11.70
N SER A 204 -2.45 3.38 12.45
CA SER A 204 -1.77 3.32 13.75
C SER A 204 -2.52 2.49 14.79
N MET A 205 -3.81 2.24 14.58
CA MET A 205 -4.63 1.41 15.45
C MET A 205 -4.57 -0.09 15.13
N LEU A 206 -3.92 -0.48 14.02
CA LEU A 206 -3.82 -1.90 13.67
C LEU A 206 -2.97 -2.63 14.72
N PRO A 207 -3.38 -3.84 15.17
CA PRO A 207 -2.56 -4.64 16.06
C PRO A 207 -1.19 -4.88 15.45
N PHE A 208 -0.14 -4.75 16.26
CA PHE A 208 1.26 -4.87 15.81
C PHE A 208 1.65 -3.85 14.73
N HIS A 209 0.91 -2.73 14.62
CA HIS A 209 1.33 -1.64 13.76
C HIS A 209 2.70 -1.14 14.20
N GLN A 210 3.58 -1.09 13.22
CA GLN A 210 4.92 -0.57 13.37
C GLN A 210 5.17 0.48 12.33
N GLN A 211 5.92 1.50 12.72
CA GLN A 211 6.35 2.52 11.78
C GLN A 211 7.30 1.89 10.77
N TYR A 212 7.09 2.21 9.50
CA TYR A 212 7.84 1.63 8.38
C TYR A 212 9.37 1.81 8.49
N TYR A 213 9.82 2.91 9.10
CA TYR A 213 11.24 3.15 9.34
C TYR A 213 11.84 2.21 10.39
N GLU A 214 11.05 1.72 11.34
CA GLU A 214 11.49 0.75 12.34
C GLU A 214 11.59 -0.64 11.73
N GLU A 215 10.61 -1.06 10.92
CA GLU A 215 10.70 -2.31 10.16
C GLU A 215 11.91 -2.32 9.22
N ARG A 216 12.11 -1.20 8.50
CA ARG A 216 13.29 -1.02 7.66
C ARG A 216 14.58 -1.09 8.47
N GLY A 217 14.62 -0.44 9.63
CA GLY A 217 15.77 -0.47 10.54
C GLY A 217 16.14 -1.90 10.94
N ARG A 218 15.17 -2.69 11.40
CA ARG A 218 15.39 -4.10 11.75
C ARG A 218 15.79 -4.96 10.58
N CYS A 219 15.19 -4.73 9.41
CA CYS A 219 15.55 -5.44 8.20
C CYS A 219 17.02 -5.17 7.85
N ILE A 220 17.44 -3.90 7.87
CA ILE A 220 18.85 -3.51 7.63
C ILE A 220 19.77 -4.13 8.68
N GLU A 221 19.40 -4.10 9.96
CA GLU A 221 20.19 -4.74 11.02
C GLU A 221 20.34 -6.24 10.81
N THR A 222 19.28 -6.90 10.32
CA THR A 222 19.29 -8.33 9.99
C THR A 222 20.21 -8.60 8.80
N VAL A 223 20.13 -7.80 7.73
CA VAL A 223 21.05 -7.88 6.58
C VAL A 223 22.50 -7.68 7.01
N ILE A 224 22.76 -6.68 7.85
CA ILE A 224 24.10 -6.45 8.40
C ILE A 224 24.55 -7.67 9.20
N LYS A 225 23.72 -8.20 10.08
CA LYS A 225 24.07 -9.37 10.91
C LYS A 225 24.38 -10.60 10.04
N ASN A 226 23.60 -10.84 8.99
CA ASN A 226 23.71 -12.03 8.15
C ASN A 226 24.90 -11.97 7.18
N HIS A 227 25.21 -10.79 6.63
CA HIS A 227 26.18 -10.65 5.53
C HIS A 227 27.49 -9.98 5.94
N LYS A 228 27.63 -9.49 7.18
CA LYS A 228 28.86 -8.88 7.68
C LYS A 228 30.01 -9.88 7.65
N LYS A 229 31.10 -9.51 6.98
CA LYS A 229 32.37 -10.22 7.07
C LYS A 229 33.07 -9.85 8.37
N SER A 230 33.47 -10.86 9.14
CA SER A 230 34.49 -10.68 10.17
C SER A 230 35.81 -10.40 9.46
N CYS A 231 36.27 -9.16 9.55
CA CYS A 231 37.57 -8.74 9.08
C CYS A 231 38.17 -7.75 10.09
N THR A 232 39.49 -7.71 10.17
CA THR A 232 40.16 -6.64 10.92
C THR A 232 40.16 -5.34 10.11
N PHE A 233 40.52 -4.23 10.75
CA PHE A 233 40.61 -2.96 10.04
C PHE A 233 41.70 -3.01 8.96
N GLU A 234 42.81 -3.69 9.24
CA GLU A 234 43.95 -3.88 8.35
C GLU A 234 43.52 -4.65 7.09
N GLU A 235 42.82 -5.77 7.26
CA GLU A 235 42.27 -6.56 6.12
C GLU A 235 41.28 -5.75 5.29
N PHE A 236 40.41 -4.96 5.94
CA PHE A 236 39.49 -4.07 5.24
C PHE A 236 40.25 -3.02 4.41
N THR A 237 41.24 -2.33 5.00
CA THR A 237 42.04 -1.33 4.29
C THR A 237 42.83 -1.95 3.15
N SER A 238 43.44 -3.12 3.34
CA SER A 238 44.16 -3.84 2.30
C SER A 238 43.26 -4.15 1.10
N ASN A 239 42.03 -4.60 1.32
CA ASN A 239 41.09 -4.91 0.24
C ASN A 239 40.62 -3.68 -0.55
N ILE A 240 40.60 -2.49 0.07
CA ILE A 240 40.25 -1.24 -0.61
C ILE A 240 41.43 -0.70 -1.42
N PHE A 241 42.63 -0.68 -0.83
CA PHE A 241 43.81 -0.10 -1.45
C PHE A 241 44.50 -1.05 -2.44
N SER A 242 44.34 -2.36 -2.25
CA SER A 242 44.85 -3.40 -3.14
C SER A 242 43.82 -4.53 -3.27
N PRO A 243 42.76 -4.33 -4.07
CA PRO A 243 41.81 -5.39 -4.37
C PRO A 243 42.54 -6.46 -5.19
N VAL A 244 43.00 -7.52 -4.52
CA VAL A 244 43.76 -8.60 -5.16
C VAL A 244 42.89 -9.27 -6.21
N GLN A 245 43.33 -9.27 -7.48
CA GLN A 245 42.81 -10.21 -8.48
C GLN A 245 43.27 -11.60 -8.06
N ALA A 246 42.34 -12.45 -7.61
CA ALA A 246 42.65 -13.82 -7.24
C ALA A 246 43.02 -14.65 -8.48
N SER A 247 44.27 -14.54 -8.94
CA SER A 247 44.87 -15.50 -9.85
C SER A 247 45.26 -16.73 -9.05
N GLN A 248 44.79 -17.88 -9.54
CA GLN A 248 45.05 -19.21 -9.04
C GLN A 248 46.54 -19.44 -8.72
N TYR A 249 46.88 -19.64 -7.45
CA TYR A 249 48.07 -20.40 -7.09
C TYR A 249 47.62 -21.80 -6.68
N GLN A 250 47.43 -22.67 -7.68
CA GLN A 250 47.54 -24.10 -7.46
C GLN A 250 49.02 -24.37 -7.17
N THR A 251 49.34 -24.70 -5.92
CA THR A 251 50.64 -25.26 -5.55
C THR A 251 50.83 -26.59 -6.27
N THR A 252 51.62 -26.58 -7.34
CA THR A 252 52.18 -27.80 -7.92
C THR A 252 53.25 -28.34 -6.98
N SER A 253 53.00 -29.56 -6.49
CA SER A 253 53.95 -30.38 -5.73
C SER A 253 55.17 -30.73 -6.59
N TYR A 254 56.35 -30.23 -6.22
CA TYR A 254 57.61 -30.71 -6.79
C TYR A 254 58.13 -31.92 -6.00
N GLN A 255 58.29 -33.02 -6.72
CA GLN A 255 58.91 -34.27 -6.27
C GLN A 255 60.39 -34.06 -5.92
N LYS A 256 60.83 -34.71 -4.83
CA LYS A 256 62.23 -34.84 -4.40
C LYS A 256 63.06 -35.63 -5.42
N LEU A 257 64.30 -35.21 -5.63
CA LEU A 257 65.44 -36.06 -6.02
C LEU A 257 66.62 -35.77 -5.07
N PRO A 258 67.46 -36.78 -4.74
CA PRO A 258 68.45 -36.68 -3.68
C PRO A 258 69.82 -36.24 -4.20
N GLY A 259 70.52 -35.41 -3.42
CA GLY A 259 71.90 -35.02 -3.67
C GLY A 259 72.44 -34.20 -2.51
N SER A 260 73.37 -34.78 -1.76
CA SER A 260 73.99 -34.19 -0.56
C SER A 260 74.73 -32.89 -0.87
N TYR A 261 74.75 -31.94 0.07
CA TYR A 261 75.98 -31.45 0.72
C TYR A 261 75.58 -30.72 2.00
N GLN A 262 76.26 -31.05 3.09
CA GLN A 262 76.13 -30.44 4.41
C GLN A 262 76.72 -29.03 4.41
N TYR A 263 76.07 -28.09 5.10
CA TYR A 263 76.80 -27.10 5.91
C TYR A 263 75.91 -26.65 7.08
N SER A 264 76.57 -26.53 8.22
CA SER A 264 76.06 -26.29 9.58
C SER A 264 75.63 -24.84 9.83
N ASN A 265 74.58 -24.64 10.65
CA ASN A 265 74.67 -23.99 11.98
C ASN A 265 73.28 -23.74 12.60
N ILE A 266 73.12 -24.34 13.79
CA ILE A 266 72.43 -23.94 15.03
C ILE A 266 71.79 -22.53 15.01
N ASP A 267 70.48 -22.41 15.27
CA ASP A 267 69.95 -21.99 16.59
C ASP A 267 68.41 -22.15 16.73
N ASP A 268 68.03 -22.18 18.01
CA ASP A 268 66.78 -22.45 18.73
C ASP A 268 65.38 -22.03 18.18
N GLY A 269 64.34 -22.73 18.68
CA GLY A 269 63.08 -22.03 19.03
C GLY A 269 61.74 -22.76 18.85
N CYS A 270 61.41 -23.66 19.79
CA CYS A 270 60.09 -23.96 20.38
C CYS A 270 58.83 -24.03 19.49
N ALA A 271 58.30 -25.26 19.38
CA ALA A 271 56.91 -25.54 19.02
C ALA A 271 55.93 -25.24 20.16
N SER A 272 54.73 -24.78 19.82
CA SER A 272 53.50 -25.15 20.56
C SER A 272 52.29 -25.11 19.64
N SER A 273 51.64 -26.27 19.57
CA SER A 273 50.49 -26.69 18.79
C SER A 273 49.15 -26.31 19.42
N THR A 274 48.15 -26.00 18.58
CA THR A 274 46.73 -26.42 18.68
C THR A 274 46.13 -26.15 17.28
N GLY A 275 45.73 -27.12 16.45
CA GLY A 275 44.73 -28.16 16.68
C GLY A 275 43.51 -27.85 15.79
N SER A 276 43.61 -28.08 14.47
CA SER A 276 42.53 -27.86 13.50
C SER A 276 41.75 -29.15 13.24
N THR A 277 40.47 -29.16 13.60
CA THR A 277 39.54 -30.24 13.26
C THR A 277 38.99 -30.04 11.85
N SER A 278 39.37 -30.96 10.98
CA SER A 278 38.87 -31.11 9.61
C SER A 278 37.41 -31.59 9.63
N SER A 279 36.54 -30.98 8.85
CA SER A 279 35.30 -31.63 8.40
C SER A 279 34.98 -31.13 6.99
N ASN A 280 35.38 -31.94 6.02
CA ASN A 280 34.96 -31.85 4.63
C ASN A 280 33.56 -32.44 4.51
N THR A 281 32.60 -31.69 3.98
CA THR A 281 31.41 -32.24 3.35
C THR A 281 31.21 -31.59 1.98
N LEU A 282 31.40 -32.41 0.95
CA LEU A 282 31.13 -32.17 -0.47
C LEU A 282 29.64 -31.88 -0.68
N VAL A 283 29.32 -30.83 -1.45
CA VAL A 283 28.03 -30.68 -2.12
C VAL A 283 28.26 -30.86 -3.61
N THR A 284 27.78 -31.99 -4.14
CA THR A 284 27.68 -32.30 -5.56
C THR A 284 26.63 -31.41 -6.23
N LEU A 285 27.04 -30.77 -7.32
CA LEU A 285 26.19 -30.11 -8.31
C LEU A 285 25.31 -31.14 -9.03
N LEU A 286 24.01 -30.89 -9.08
CA LEU A 286 23.11 -31.43 -10.10
C LEU A 286 22.31 -30.26 -10.64
N ASP A 287 22.69 -29.82 -11.83
CA ASP A 287 21.89 -28.94 -12.68
C ASP A 287 21.47 -29.77 -13.89
N SER A 288 20.18 -29.73 -14.22
CA SER A 288 19.65 -29.69 -15.59
C SER A 288 18.14 -29.97 -15.61
N GLN A 289 17.39 -28.93 -15.90
CA GLN A 289 16.14 -29.03 -16.64
C GLN A 289 16.39 -29.69 -18.00
N LYS A 290 15.56 -30.69 -18.37
CA LYS A 290 14.94 -30.90 -19.70
C LYS A 290 14.54 -32.38 -19.92
N LEU A 291 13.26 -32.66 -19.71
CA LEU A 291 12.45 -33.69 -20.39
C LEU A 291 11.06 -33.03 -20.44
N LEU A 292 10.38 -32.83 -21.57
CA LEU A 292 10.09 -33.77 -22.66
C LEU A 292 9.81 -32.99 -23.97
N ASN A 293 10.33 -33.49 -25.10
CA ASN A 293 9.47 -33.71 -26.26
C ASN A 293 10.06 -34.70 -27.28
N ALA A 294 9.11 -35.48 -27.84
CA ALA A 294 9.11 -36.25 -29.09
C ALA A 294 9.61 -37.71 -29.12
N SER A 295 8.66 -38.63 -29.35
CA SER A 295 8.76 -39.65 -30.41
C SER A 295 7.38 -40.05 -30.95
N HIS A 296 7.35 -40.24 -32.28
CA HIS A 296 6.26 -40.37 -33.26
C HIS A 296 5.35 -41.62 -33.21
N SER A 297 4.10 -41.45 -33.67
CA SER A 297 3.37 -42.13 -34.79
C SER A 297 1.86 -41.86 -34.64
N GLY A 298 0.97 -41.72 -35.63
CA GLY A 298 0.95 -41.71 -37.09
C GLY A 298 -0.52 -41.55 -37.54
N GLU A 299 -0.73 -40.78 -38.60
CA GLU A 299 -1.82 -40.84 -39.61
C GLU A 299 -3.27 -40.36 -39.37
N GLU A 300 -3.72 -39.65 -40.43
CA GLU A 300 -5.06 -39.47 -41.03
C GLU A 300 -6.05 -38.35 -40.59
N SER A 301 -6.08 -37.31 -41.45
CA SER A 301 -7.21 -36.63 -42.10
C SER A 301 -8.49 -36.26 -41.32
N GLY A 302 -8.87 -34.98 -41.41
CA GLY A 302 -10.25 -34.55 -41.20
C GLY A 302 -10.41 -33.05 -40.90
N SER A 303 -11.11 -32.34 -41.79
CA SER A 303 -11.54 -30.94 -41.67
C SER A 303 -12.65 -30.73 -40.63
N TRP A 304 -12.85 -29.47 -40.22
CA TRP A 304 -14.06 -28.80 -39.66
C TRP A 304 -14.05 -28.33 -38.18
N THR A 305 -14.14 -26.98 -38.05
CA THR A 305 -14.94 -26.14 -37.12
C THR A 305 -15.05 -26.43 -35.63
N GLY A 306 -14.87 -25.38 -34.81
CA GLY A 306 -15.46 -25.31 -33.46
C GLY A 306 -14.84 -24.22 -32.58
N GLU A 307 -15.63 -23.18 -32.27
CA GLU A 307 -15.42 -22.24 -31.17
C GLU A 307 -15.26 -22.98 -29.83
N GLU A 308 -14.43 -22.48 -28.91
CA GLU A 308 -14.77 -22.51 -27.48
C GLU A 308 -14.01 -21.45 -26.67
N GLN A 309 -14.78 -20.73 -25.86
CA GLN A 309 -14.40 -19.63 -24.97
C GLN A 309 -13.84 -20.15 -23.64
N LEU A 310 -12.76 -19.52 -23.16
CA LEU A 310 -12.24 -19.69 -21.79
C LEU A 310 -12.64 -18.47 -20.93
N PRO A 311 -13.25 -18.65 -19.74
CA PRO A 311 -13.55 -17.54 -18.84
C PRO A 311 -12.32 -17.15 -18.01
N SER A 312 -12.04 -15.84 -17.96
CA SER A 312 -11.02 -15.25 -17.10
C SER A 312 -11.63 -14.84 -15.75
N HIS A 313 -11.07 -15.36 -14.65
CA HIS A 313 -11.39 -14.94 -13.29
C HIS A 313 -10.49 -13.75 -12.87
N PRO A 314 -11.03 -12.65 -12.31
CA PRO A 314 -10.22 -11.65 -11.64
C PRO A 314 -9.99 -12.04 -10.16
N GLY A 315 -8.73 -12.25 -9.80
CA GLY A 315 -8.29 -12.52 -8.43
C GLY A 315 -8.38 -11.27 -7.55
N ILE A 316 -9.34 -11.27 -6.63
CA ILE A 316 -9.40 -10.33 -5.50
C ILE A 316 -8.76 -11.05 -4.31
N SER A 317 -7.74 -10.43 -3.71
CA SER A 317 -7.09 -10.93 -2.51
C SER A 317 -8.07 -10.94 -1.32
N PRO A 318 -8.29 -12.07 -0.62
CA PRO A 318 -9.16 -12.10 0.55
C PRO A 318 -8.40 -11.62 1.79
N ARG A 319 -8.76 -10.46 2.35
CA ARG A 319 -8.39 -10.11 3.75
C ARG A 319 -9.40 -10.69 4.74
N PRO A 320 -8.97 -11.02 5.97
CA PRO A 320 -9.80 -11.73 6.93
C PRO A 320 -10.98 -10.87 7.38
N MET A 321 -12.18 -11.43 7.24
CA MET A 321 -13.41 -10.82 7.75
C MET A 321 -13.36 -10.73 9.28
N LYS A 322 -13.56 -9.52 9.83
CA LYS A 322 -13.90 -9.36 11.24
C LYS A 322 -15.26 -10.03 11.48
N LYS A 323 -15.29 -11.06 12.33
CA LYS A 323 -16.53 -11.75 12.72
C LYS A 323 -17.49 -10.75 13.35
N SER A 324 -18.63 -10.51 12.70
CA SER A 324 -19.79 -9.89 13.30
C SER A 324 -20.46 -10.89 14.24
N THR A 325 -20.40 -10.63 15.54
CA THR A 325 -21.18 -11.39 16.52
C THR A 325 -22.64 -10.93 16.46
N ALA A 326 -23.51 -11.75 15.89
CA ALA A 326 -24.95 -11.54 15.90
C ALA A 326 -25.62 -12.24 17.11
N LYS A 327 -26.11 -11.40 18.03
CA LYS A 327 -27.31 -11.47 18.90
C LYS A 327 -27.64 -12.72 19.75
N SER A 328 -27.92 -12.45 21.02
CA SER A 328 -29.12 -12.94 21.72
C SER A 328 -29.43 -12.03 22.92
N GLY A 329 -30.67 -11.52 23.04
CA GLY A 329 -31.08 -10.72 24.20
C GLY A 329 -32.44 -10.03 24.02
N ASN A 330 -33.46 -10.58 24.66
CA ASN A 330 -34.88 -10.23 24.64
C ASN A 330 -35.24 -8.73 24.75
N ARG A 331 -36.25 -8.30 23.96
CA ARG A 331 -37.08 -7.12 24.25
C ARG A 331 -38.30 -7.53 25.07
N PRO A 332 -38.63 -6.85 26.18
CA PRO A 332 -40.01 -6.76 26.65
C PRO A 332 -40.69 -5.52 26.04
N LYS A 333 -41.98 -5.68 25.71
CA LYS A 333 -42.92 -4.62 25.34
C LYS A 333 -43.50 -3.96 26.60
N ASN A 334 -43.73 -2.64 26.58
CA ASN A 334 -44.85 -1.87 27.17
C ASN A 334 -44.57 -0.35 27.14
N PRO A 335 -45.55 0.57 27.34
CA PRO A 335 -46.41 1.14 26.29
C PRO A 335 -46.25 2.67 26.13
N LEU A 336 -46.98 3.23 25.15
CA LEU A 336 -47.14 4.66 24.87
C LEU A 336 -47.36 5.52 26.13
N LEU A 337 -46.62 6.64 26.23
CA LEU A 337 -46.99 7.82 27.01
C LEU A 337 -46.90 9.05 26.11
N THR A 338 -48.05 9.68 25.89
CA THR A 338 -48.24 10.99 25.25
C THR A 338 -47.64 12.11 26.12
N PRO A 339 -47.13 13.20 25.52
CA PRO A 339 -46.63 14.34 26.29
C PRO A 339 -47.78 15.23 26.81
N PRO A 340 -47.66 15.83 28.01
CA PRO A 340 -48.65 16.78 28.50
C PRO A 340 -48.48 18.18 27.87
N GLU A 341 -49.62 18.84 27.67
CA GLU A 341 -49.81 20.17 27.08
C GLU A 341 -49.10 21.30 27.85
N SER A 342 -48.73 22.33 27.10
CA SER A 342 -48.23 23.61 27.61
C SER A 342 -49.37 24.48 28.16
N PRO A 343 -49.24 25.15 29.32
CA PRO A 343 -50.21 26.13 29.75
C PRO A 343 -49.95 27.49 29.08
N THR A 344 -50.93 27.90 28.28
CA THR A 344 -51.21 29.30 27.94
C THR A 344 -51.57 30.08 29.21
N SER A 345 -50.93 31.23 29.42
CA SER A 345 -51.53 32.33 30.17
C SER A 345 -51.17 33.65 29.52
N ARG A 346 -52.21 34.46 29.38
CA ARG A 346 -52.32 35.71 28.65
C ARG A 346 -52.38 36.82 29.71
N ARG A 347 -51.89 38.00 29.31
CA ARG A 347 -52.34 39.36 29.67
C ARG A 347 -51.63 40.16 30.79
N SER A 348 -51.06 41.28 30.32
CA SER A 348 -51.14 42.66 30.81
C SER A 348 -50.64 43.03 32.21
N LYS A 349 -49.55 43.81 32.26
CA LYS A 349 -49.60 45.29 32.33
C LYS A 349 -48.30 45.87 31.80
#